data_AF-A0AAN5BT47-F1
#
_entry.id   AF-A0AAN5BT47-F1
#
_cell.length_a   1.000
_cell.length_b   1.000
_cell.length_c   1.000
_cell.angle_alpha   90.00
_cell.angle_beta   90.00
_cell.angle_gamma   90.00
#
_symmetry.space_group_name_H-M   'P 1'
#
loop_
_entity.id
_entity.type
_entity.pdbx_description
1 polymer ?
#
loop_
_entity_poly.entity_id
_entity_poly.type
_entity_poly.pdbx_seq_one_letter_code
_entity_poly.pdbx_strand_id
1 'polypeptide(L)'
;MYLYFLPLPLESDKSLLSELPAEGEREEIQIPTSDGGIEVTEARFLPASEWLRLAGSGEVVMFPPQILLLHLVSQFLDQAPRITNSVDELRRRRAELVDFVHTGSPPWTEKCISPKMLKMSSDGRAVLALDHPGPELKGTDRLGEPDRVVLVKFAKGTARQVEVRWKKDVFAEDKERSSL
;
A
#
# COMPACT_ATOMS: atom_id res chain seq x y z
N MET A 1 7.91 -2.40 -6.04
CA MET A 1 7.18 -1.12 -6.02
C MET A 1 7.92 -0.19 -5.10
N TYR A 2 8.24 1.02 -5.53
CA TYR A 2 8.79 2.06 -4.68
C TYR A 2 7.69 3.06 -4.35
N LEU A 3 7.68 3.58 -3.13
CA LEU A 3 6.76 4.63 -2.70
C LEU A 3 7.55 5.91 -2.54
N TYR A 4 7.11 6.97 -3.23
CA TYR A 4 7.69 8.30 -3.13
C TYR A 4 6.66 9.23 -2.51
N PHE A 5 7.06 9.97 -1.48
CA PHE A 5 6.21 10.98 -0.84
C PHE A 5 6.66 12.36 -1.31
N LEU A 6 5.70 13.18 -1.75
CA LEU A 6 5.98 14.58 -2.12
C LEU A 6 6.54 15.35 -0.91
N PRO A 7 7.38 16.39 -1.10
CA PRO A 7 7.88 17.20 0.00
C PRO A 7 6.74 17.87 0.81
N LEU A 8 7.00 18.18 2.08
CA LEU A 8 6.04 18.94 2.89
C LEU A 8 6.09 20.43 2.53
N PRO A 9 4.98 21.19 2.64
CA PRO A 9 4.92 22.59 2.20
C PRO A 9 5.97 23.54 2.79
N LEU A 10 6.48 23.29 4.01
CA LEU A 10 7.54 24.11 4.63
C LEU A 10 8.97 23.65 4.27
N GLU A 11 9.14 22.41 3.82
CA GLU A 11 10.43 21.94 3.29
C GLU A 11 10.68 22.53 1.90
N SER A 12 9.60 22.80 1.16
CA SER A 12 9.62 23.55 -0.10
C SER A 12 10.28 24.93 0.06
N ASP A 13 10.02 25.65 1.14
CA ASP A 13 10.50 27.05 1.25
C ASP A 13 11.96 27.19 1.71
N LYS A 14 12.57 26.17 2.33
CA LYS A 14 13.96 26.26 2.83
C LYS A 14 14.94 25.30 2.17
N SER A 15 14.48 24.11 1.75
CA SER A 15 15.33 23.13 1.07
C SER A 15 15.38 23.37 -0.44
N LEU A 16 14.29 23.84 -1.06
CA LEU A 16 14.33 24.20 -2.48
C LEU A 16 15.19 25.43 -2.71
N LEU A 17 15.22 26.44 -1.83
CA LEU A 17 16.05 27.64 -2.03
C LEU A 17 17.56 27.36 -2.23
N SER A 18 18.07 26.22 -1.75
CA SER A 18 19.45 25.77 -1.98
C SER A 18 19.65 24.88 -3.22
N GLU A 19 18.57 24.35 -3.79
CA GLU A 19 18.54 23.50 -5.00
C GLU A 19 17.85 24.18 -6.19
N LEU A 20 17.30 25.38 -6.01
CA LEU A 20 16.70 26.18 -7.07
C LEU A 20 17.80 26.60 -8.07
N PRO A 21 17.58 26.38 -9.38
CA PRO A 21 18.39 27.01 -10.40
C PRO A 21 18.20 28.54 -10.33
N ALA A 22 19.19 29.29 -10.82
CA ALA A 22 19.12 30.76 -10.86
C ALA A 22 17.78 31.26 -11.43
N GLU A 23 17.28 32.39 -10.92
CA GLU A 23 15.98 32.99 -11.25
C GLU A 23 15.49 32.69 -12.68
N GLY A 24 14.48 31.81 -12.81
CA GLY A 24 13.85 31.50 -14.11
C GLY A 24 13.37 30.06 -14.29
N GLU A 25 13.86 29.10 -13.51
CA GLU A 25 13.49 27.69 -13.66
C GLU A 25 12.49 27.25 -12.57
N ARG A 26 11.25 27.00 -12.97
CA ARG A 26 10.26 26.29 -12.14
C ARG A 26 10.53 24.80 -12.30
N GLU A 27 10.70 24.06 -11.21
CA GLU A 27 10.51 22.59 -11.23
C GLU A 27 9.02 22.33 -11.49
N GLU A 28 8.62 22.32 -12.75
CA GLU A 28 7.36 21.72 -13.16
C GLU A 28 7.50 20.21 -13.00
N ILE A 29 6.80 19.65 -12.01
CA ILE A 29 6.56 18.21 -11.97
C ILE A 29 5.86 17.87 -13.29
N GLN A 30 6.60 17.32 -14.25
CA GLN A 30 6.02 16.88 -15.51
C GLN A 30 5.13 15.69 -15.21
N ILE A 31 3.82 15.94 -15.07
CA ILE A 31 2.82 14.90 -14.93
C ILE A 31 2.68 14.26 -16.32
N PRO A 32 3.04 12.98 -16.50
CA PRO A 32 2.80 12.28 -17.76
C PRO A 32 1.32 12.43 -18.12
N THR A 33 1.07 13.10 -19.23
CA THR A 33 -0.27 13.34 -19.75
C THR A 33 -0.48 12.36 -20.88
N SER A 34 -1.58 11.61 -20.84
CA SER A 34 -1.95 10.71 -21.94
C SER A 34 -2.11 11.51 -23.24
N ASP A 35 -1.66 10.95 -24.35
CA ASP A 35 -1.76 11.51 -25.70
C ASP A 35 -3.19 11.47 -26.29
N GLY A 36 -4.21 11.61 -25.44
CA GLY A 36 -5.61 11.53 -25.84
C GLY A 36 -6.13 10.10 -26.00
N GLY A 37 -5.49 9.12 -25.34
CA GLY A 37 -5.98 7.74 -25.23
C GLY A 37 -5.32 6.72 -26.16
N ILE A 38 -4.17 7.04 -26.77
CA ILE A 38 -3.36 6.08 -27.55
C ILE A 38 -2.41 5.32 -26.61
N GLU A 39 -1.85 5.99 -25.60
CA GLU A 39 -1.20 5.41 -24.43
C GLU A 39 -2.11 5.46 -23.19
N VAL A 40 -2.14 4.36 -22.43
CA VAL A 40 -2.96 4.19 -21.20
C VAL A 40 -2.24 4.72 -19.95
N THR A 41 -1.18 5.51 -20.10
CA THR A 41 -0.29 5.91 -19.00
C THR A 41 -0.63 7.30 -18.49
N GLU A 42 -1.70 7.43 -17.71
CA GLU A 42 -2.02 8.66 -16.95
C GLU A 42 -1.48 8.52 -15.52
N ALA A 43 -0.67 9.49 -15.06
CA ALA A 43 -0.22 9.53 -13.67
C ALA A 43 -1.24 10.28 -12.80
N ARG A 44 -1.75 9.61 -11.77
CA ARG A 44 -2.62 10.23 -10.76
C ARG A 44 -1.95 10.22 -9.39
N PHE A 45 -2.06 11.33 -8.67
CA PHE A 45 -1.60 11.45 -7.29
C PHE A 45 -2.81 11.39 -6.36
N LEU A 46 -3.03 10.24 -5.74
CA LEU A 46 -4.15 10.01 -4.83
C LEU A 46 -3.63 9.52 -3.46
N PRO A 47 -4.34 9.81 -2.36
CA PRO A 47 -4.06 9.21 -1.06
C PRO A 47 -4.07 7.68 -1.13
N ALA A 48 -3.33 7.03 -0.24
CA ALA A 48 -3.23 5.57 -0.23
C ALA A 48 -4.61 4.91 -0.05
N SER A 49 -5.44 5.45 0.84
CA SER A 49 -6.83 5.05 1.09
C SER A 49 -7.73 5.14 -0.13
N GLU A 50 -7.49 6.08 -1.05
CA GLU A 50 -8.28 6.19 -2.27
C GLU A 50 -7.87 5.12 -3.29
N TRP A 51 -6.57 4.83 -3.41
CA TRP A 51 -6.11 3.67 -4.17
C TRP A 51 -6.66 2.34 -3.62
N LEU A 52 -6.72 2.20 -2.29
CA LEU A 52 -7.35 1.03 -1.65
C LEU A 52 -8.83 0.93 -2.01
N ARG A 53 -9.57 2.06 -1.98
CA ARG A 53 -10.99 2.10 -2.35
C ARG A 53 -11.20 1.65 -3.80
N LEU A 54 -10.42 2.20 -4.74
CA LEU A 54 -10.48 1.85 -6.16
C LEU A 54 -10.13 0.38 -6.41
N ALA A 55 -9.15 -0.17 -5.68
CA ALA A 55 -8.76 -1.57 -5.81
C ALA A 55 -9.82 -2.52 -5.21
N GLY A 56 -10.44 -2.11 -4.10
CA GLY A 56 -11.53 -2.82 -3.44
C GLY A 56 -12.83 -2.84 -4.25
N SER A 57 -13.14 -1.77 -4.99
CA SER A 57 -14.27 -1.74 -5.93
C SER A 57 -13.98 -2.48 -7.24
N GLY A 58 -12.70 -2.74 -7.54
CA GLY A 58 -12.24 -3.37 -8.77
C GLY A 58 -12.11 -2.39 -9.94
N GLU A 59 -12.14 -1.08 -9.68
CA GLU A 59 -11.89 -0.02 -10.67
C GLU A 59 -10.44 -0.03 -11.17
N VAL A 60 -9.49 -0.37 -10.29
CA VAL A 60 -8.06 -0.54 -10.65
C VAL A 60 -7.57 -1.96 -10.32
N VAL A 61 -6.55 -2.39 -11.06
CA VAL A 61 -5.86 -3.65 -10.80
C VAL A 61 -4.67 -3.36 -9.89
N MET A 62 -4.58 -4.08 -8.78
CA MET A 62 -3.46 -3.97 -7.85
C MET A 62 -3.09 -5.35 -7.33
N PHE A 63 -1.80 -5.64 -7.29
CA PHE A 63 -1.28 -6.93 -6.82
C PHE A 63 -1.20 -6.97 -5.28
N PRO A 64 -1.27 -8.17 -4.66
CA PRO A 64 -1.32 -8.31 -3.21
C PRO A 64 -0.18 -7.59 -2.44
N PRO A 65 1.09 -7.61 -2.89
CA PRO A 65 2.14 -6.85 -2.20
C PRO A 65 1.92 -5.34 -2.26
N GLN A 66 1.36 -4.82 -3.36
CA GLN A 66 1.10 -3.39 -3.52
C GLN A 66 -0.02 -2.92 -2.60
N ILE A 67 -1.11 -3.70 -2.49
CA ILE A 67 -2.23 -3.33 -1.62
C ILE A 67 -1.86 -3.38 -0.14
N LEU A 68 -1.01 -4.34 0.27
CA LEU A 68 -0.50 -4.40 1.63
C LEU A 68 0.26 -3.12 1.98
N LEU A 69 1.16 -2.68 1.12
CA LEU A 69 1.97 -1.48 1.36
C LEU A 69 1.09 -0.23 1.47
N LEU A 70 0.12 -0.04 0.57
CA LEU A 70 -0.80 1.09 0.66
C LEU A 70 -1.72 1.00 1.88
N HIS A 71 -2.13 -0.21 2.28
CA HIS A 71 -2.89 -0.41 3.52
C HIS A 71 -2.10 0.10 4.72
N LEU A 72 -0.85 -0.33 4.89
CA LEU A 72 0.01 0.11 5.99
C LEU A 72 0.20 1.63 5.96
N VAL A 73 0.54 2.21 4.81
CA VAL A 73 0.74 3.66 4.67
C VAL A 73 -0.53 4.46 5.03
N SER A 74 -1.70 3.99 4.61
CA SER A 74 -2.97 4.66 4.91
C SER A 74 -3.27 4.71 6.41
N GLN A 75 -2.77 3.74 7.20
CA GLN A 75 -2.93 3.74 8.65
C GLN A 75 -2.19 4.87 9.34
N PHE A 76 -1.23 5.53 8.67
CA PHE A 76 -0.48 6.66 9.24
C PHE A 76 -0.86 7.97 8.54
N LEU A 77 -0.79 7.99 7.20
CA LEU A 77 -0.90 9.24 6.45
C LEU A 77 -2.34 9.68 6.23
N ASP A 78 -3.29 8.75 6.17
CA ASP A 78 -4.70 9.02 5.86
C ASP A 78 -5.62 8.94 7.09
N GLN A 79 -5.04 9.02 8.29
CA GLN A 79 -5.82 9.09 9.54
C GLN A 79 -6.70 10.34 9.59
N ALA A 80 -7.85 10.23 10.26
CA ALA A 80 -8.73 11.36 10.50
C ALA A 80 -8.12 12.32 11.56
N PRO A 81 -8.20 13.65 11.37
CA PRO A 81 -8.68 14.35 10.18
C PRO A 81 -7.71 14.17 8.99
N ARG A 82 -8.27 13.83 7.82
CA ARG A 82 -7.50 13.54 6.58
C ARG A 82 -6.83 14.78 6.01
N ILE A 83 -7.55 15.90 6.03
CA ILE A 83 -7.00 17.20 5.66
C ILE A 83 -6.52 17.84 6.95
N THR A 84 -5.21 17.92 7.09
CA THR A 84 -4.56 18.71 8.13
C THR A 84 -3.79 19.84 7.46
N ASN A 85 -4.05 21.08 7.90
CA ASN A 85 -3.26 22.22 7.47
C ASN A 85 -1.99 22.37 8.32
N SER A 86 -1.77 21.49 9.30
CA SER A 86 -0.59 21.50 10.15
C SER A 86 0.53 20.70 9.51
N VAL A 87 1.60 21.39 9.12
CA VAL A 87 2.80 20.73 8.59
C VAL A 87 3.51 19.90 9.65
N ASP A 88 3.43 20.29 10.93
CA ASP A 88 3.99 19.51 12.03
C ASP A 88 3.25 18.18 12.21
N GLU A 89 1.92 18.16 12.02
CA GLU A 89 1.12 16.93 11.99
C GLU A 89 1.56 16.01 10.85
N LEU A 90 1.74 16.56 9.64
CA LEU A 90 2.21 15.78 8.49
C LEU A 90 3.61 15.21 8.72
N ARG A 91 4.52 16.00 9.31
CA ARG A 91 5.86 15.56 9.68
C ARG A 91 5.81 14.44 10.72
N ARG A 92 4.97 14.59 11.76
CA ARG A 92 4.79 13.58 12.80
C ARG A 92 4.29 12.26 12.20
N ARG A 93 3.25 12.29 11.38
CA ARG A 93 2.71 11.08 10.71
C ARG A 93 3.74 10.37 9.83
N ARG A 94 4.60 11.14 9.13
CA ARG A 94 5.72 10.57 8.36
C ARG A 94 6.76 9.91 9.25
N ALA A 95 7.14 10.56 10.35
CA ALA A 95 8.07 10.00 11.31
C ALA A 95 7.52 8.69 11.91
N GLU A 96 6.24 8.68 12.31
CA GLU A 96 5.56 7.47 12.81
C GLU A 96 5.56 6.32 11.80
N LEU A 97 5.35 6.60 10.50
CA LEU A 97 5.46 5.60 9.44
C LEU A 97 6.89 5.06 9.29
N VAL A 98 7.90 5.94 9.36
CA VAL A 98 9.31 5.57 9.29
C VAL A 98 9.73 4.73 10.50
N ASP A 99 9.27 5.09 11.69
CA ASP A 99 9.51 4.29 12.89
C ASP A 99 8.85 2.92 12.76
N PHE A 100 7.59 2.89 12.29
CA PHE A 100 6.84 1.66 12.09
C PHE A 100 7.56 0.66 11.17
N VAL A 101 8.19 1.09 10.07
CA VAL A 101 8.83 0.12 9.16
C VAL A 101 10.04 -0.59 9.78
N HIS A 102 10.61 -0.04 10.85
CA HIS A 102 11.68 -0.67 11.63
C HIS A 102 11.15 -1.54 12.78
N THR A 103 9.82 -1.63 12.96
CA THR A 103 9.18 -2.49 13.96
C THR A 103 8.84 -3.88 13.41
N GLY A 104 8.60 -4.83 14.33
CA GLY A 104 8.23 -6.21 14.01
C GLY A 104 9.43 -7.16 14.05
N SER A 105 9.17 -8.44 13.80
CA SER A 105 10.18 -9.49 13.76
C SER A 105 9.90 -10.44 12.60
N PRO A 106 10.59 -10.31 11.45
CA PRO A 106 11.61 -9.29 11.16
C PRO A 106 10.97 -7.90 10.96
N PRO A 107 11.76 -6.82 10.98
CA PRO A 107 11.31 -5.49 10.62
C PRO A 107 10.64 -5.48 9.24
N TRP A 108 9.70 -4.56 9.00
CA TRP A 108 9.03 -4.45 7.69
C TRP A 108 9.99 -4.19 6.53
N THR A 109 11.13 -3.53 6.80
CA THR A 109 12.21 -3.33 5.84
C THR A 109 12.85 -4.63 5.33
N GLU A 110 12.69 -5.73 6.06
CA GLU A 110 13.32 -7.02 5.76
C GLU A 110 12.33 -8.13 5.41
N LYS A 111 11.02 -7.87 5.59
CA LYS A 111 9.97 -8.83 5.28
C LYS A 111 9.98 -9.18 3.79
N CYS A 112 9.92 -10.48 3.50
CA CYS A 112 9.82 -10.99 2.15
C CYS A 112 8.48 -11.72 1.97
N ILE A 113 7.69 -11.30 0.98
CA ILE A 113 6.30 -11.72 0.83
C ILE A 113 6.07 -12.27 -0.58
N SER A 114 5.76 -13.56 -0.63
CA SER A 114 5.25 -14.29 -1.78
C SER A 114 3.86 -14.82 -1.45
N PRO A 115 2.78 -14.16 -1.91
CA PRO A 115 1.41 -14.54 -1.58
C PRO A 115 1.10 -15.99 -1.93
N LYS A 116 0.46 -16.72 -1.00
CA LYS A 116 0.01 -18.10 -1.22
C LYS A 116 -1.45 -18.27 -0.84
N MET A 117 -2.22 -18.98 -1.66
CA MET A 117 -3.61 -19.26 -1.35
C MET A 117 -3.71 -20.16 -0.11
N LEU A 118 -4.47 -19.71 0.89
CA LEU A 118 -4.82 -20.47 2.10
C LEU A 118 -6.13 -21.22 1.93
N LYS A 119 -7.18 -20.48 1.54
CA LYS A 119 -8.55 -20.97 1.42
C LYS A 119 -9.37 -20.06 0.51
N MET A 120 -10.57 -20.51 0.17
CA MET A 120 -11.62 -19.67 -0.38
C MET A 120 -12.52 -19.15 0.74
N SER A 121 -12.77 -17.86 0.75
CA SER A 121 -13.80 -17.23 1.58
C SER A 121 -15.19 -17.58 1.07
N SER A 122 -16.18 -17.55 1.97
CA SER A 122 -17.60 -17.82 1.65
C SER A 122 -18.20 -16.89 0.58
N ASP A 123 -17.65 -15.70 0.41
CA ASP A 123 -18.06 -14.72 -0.60
C ASP A 123 -17.36 -14.92 -1.96
N GLY A 124 -16.62 -16.02 -2.11
CA GLY A 124 -15.93 -16.38 -3.35
C GLY A 124 -14.63 -15.62 -3.60
N ARG A 125 -14.03 -15.00 -2.57
CA ARG A 125 -12.67 -14.43 -2.64
C ARG A 125 -11.61 -15.40 -2.16
N ALA A 126 -10.47 -15.47 -2.84
CA ALA A 126 -9.32 -16.23 -2.37
C ALA A 126 -8.65 -15.49 -1.22
N VAL A 127 -8.36 -16.20 -0.13
CA VAL A 127 -7.62 -15.67 1.03
C VAL A 127 -6.15 -16.03 0.83
N LEU A 128 -5.30 -15.02 0.68
CA LEU A 128 -3.86 -15.18 0.46
C LEU A 128 -3.08 -14.91 1.74
N ALA A 129 -2.28 -15.89 2.18
CA ALA A 129 -1.25 -15.75 3.18
C ALA A 129 -0.10 -14.87 2.67
N LEU A 130 0.54 -14.16 3.60
CA LEU A 130 1.66 -13.26 3.32
C LEU A 130 2.94 -13.66 4.07
N ASP A 131 2.94 -14.80 4.78
CA ASP A 131 3.99 -15.27 5.69
C ASP A 131 5.17 -15.96 4.99
N HIS A 132 5.02 -16.32 3.71
CA HIS A 132 6.04 -17.05 2.97
C HIS A 132 6.93 -16.13 2.12
N PRO A 133 8.27 -16.32 2.12
CA PRO A 133 9.19 -15.52 1.32
C PRO A 133 9.26 -15.95 -0.16
N GLY A 134 8.73 -17.12 -0.51
CA GLY A 134 8.79 -17.67 -1.87
C GLY A 134 9.70 -18.90 -1.99
N PRO A 135 9.55 -19.70 -3.05
CA PRO A 135 10.40 -20.88 -3.28
C PRO A 135 11.88 -20.55 -3.50
N GLU A 136 12.18 -19.38 -4.06
CA GLU A 136 13.54 -18.90 -4.36
C GLU A 136 14.36 -18.58 -3.11
N LEU A 137 13.71 -18.36 -1.97
CA LEU A 137 14.33 -18.12 -0.67
C LEU A 137 14.21 -19.31 0.28
N LYS A 138 13.88 -20.49 -0.24
CA LYS A 138 13.79 -21.72 0.55
C LYS A 138 15.16 -22.05 1.18
N GLY A 139 15.16 -22.26 2.50
CA GLY A 139 16.38 -22.54 3.26
C GLY A 139 17.08 -21.30 3.81
N THR A 140 16.56 -20.10 3.52
CA THR A 140 16.98 -18.86 4.21
C THR A 140 16.14 -18.63 5.46
N ASP A 141 16.52 -17.63 6.25
CA ASP A 141 15.81 -17.12 7.43
C ASP A 141 14.79 -16.01 7.09
N ARG A 142 14.53 -15.77 5.80
CA ARG A 142 13.57 -14.74 5.36
C ARG A 142 12.15 -15.11 5.78
N LEU A 143 11.44 -14.13 6.34
CA LEU A 143 10.07 -14.29 6.82
C LEU A 143 9.16 -13.21 6.22
N GLY A 144 7.88 -13.55 6.03
CA GLY A 144 6.86 -12.64 5.56
C GLY A 144 6.05 -11.98 6.68
N GLU A 145 4.81 -11.63 6.37
CA GLU A 145 3.84 -11.05 7.30
C GLU A 145 2.85 -12.14 7.80
N PRO A 146 2.91 -12.55 9.08
CA PRO A 146 2.08 -13.65 9.59
C PRO A 146 0.65 -13.24 9.98
N ASP A 147 0.44 -11.97 10.33
CA ASP A 147 -0.80 -11.55 11.00
C ASP A 147 -1.88 -11.07 10.04
N ARG A 148 -1.51 -10.72 8.80
CA ARG A 148 -2.42 -10.19 7.79
C ARG A 148 -2.56 -11.15 6.61
N VAL A 149 -3.70 -11.06 5.95
CA VAL A 149 -4.03 -11.77 4.71
C VAL A 149 -4.57 -10.77 3.69
N VAL A 150 -4.46 -11.12 2.41
CA VAL A 150 -5.13 -10.40 1.32
C VAL A 150 -6.28 -11.24 0.80
N LEU A 151 -7.49 -10.69 0.79
CA LEU A 151 -8.63 -11.28 0.09
C LEU A 151 -8.64 -10.74 -1.34
N VAL A 152 -8.86 -11.60 -2.32
CA VAL A 152 -8.88 -11.21 -3.75
C VAL A 152 -9.94 -11.99 -4.52
N LYS A 153 -10.67 -11.31 -5.39
CA LYS A 153 -11.51 -11.96 -6.40
C LYS A 153 -10.76 -12.02 -7.72
N PHE A 154 -10.39 -13.22 -8.16
CA PHE A 154 -9.83 -13.39 -9.49
C PHE A 154 -10.93 -13.41 -10.54
N ALA A 155 -10.88 -12.50 -11.50
CA ALA A 155 -11.79 -12.46 -12.63
C ALA A 155 -10.98 -12.30 -13.93
N LYS A 156 -11.18 -13.24 -14.88
CA LYS A 156 -10.47 -13.27 -16.17
C LYS A 156 -8.93 -13.14 -16.02
N GLY A 157 -8.35 -13.86 -15.06
CA GLY A 157 -6.90 -13.85 -14.79
C GLY A 157 -6.38 -12.60 -14.08
N THR A 158 -7.25 -11.66 -13.69
CA THR A 158 -6.85 -10.40 -13.05
C THR A 158 -7.33 -10.35 -11.60
N ALA A 159 -6.50 -9.84 -10.69
CA ALA A 159 -6.88 -9.55 -9.31
C ALA A 159 -7.85 -8.35 -9.28
N ARG A 160 -9.07 -8.56 -8.79
CA ARG A 160 -10.11 -7.55 -8.58
C ARG A 160 -10.64 -7.66 -7.16
N GLN A 161 -11.23 -6.59 -6.65
CA GLN A 161 -11.88 -6.57 -5.32
C GLN A 161 -10.95 -7.09 -4.22
N VAL A 162 -9.84 -6.38 -4.06
CA VAL A 162 -8.76 -6.74 -3.15
C VAL A 162 -8.90 -6.02 -1.81
N GLU A 163 -8.63 -6.71 -0.72
CA GLU A 163 -8.76 -6.17 0.65
C GLU A 163 -7.69 -6.78 1.57
N VAL A 164 -7.14 -5.98 2.48
CA VAL A 164 -6.23 -6.46 3.54
C VAL A 164 -7.03 -6.65 4.83
N ARG A 165 -6.88 -7.81 5.47
CA ARG A 165 -7.58 -8.20 6.70
C ARG A 165 -6.60 -8.82 7.69
N TRP A 166 -6.93 -8.76 8.98
CA TRP A 166 -6.26 -9.60 9.96
C TRP A 166 -6.60 -11.07 9.74
N LYS A 167 -5.58 -11.94 9.74
CA LYS A 167 -5.71 -13.39 9.61
C LYS A 167 -6.64 -13.93 10.70
N LYS A 168 -6.42 -13.54 11.97
CA LYS A 168 -7.26 -13.99 13.09
C LYS A 168 -8.76 -13.77 12.87
N ASP A 169 -9.16 -12.61 12.35
CA ASP A 169 -10.56 -12.24 12.19
C ASP A 169 -11.21 -13.07 11.06
N VAL A 170 -10.47 -13.30 9.96
CA VAL A 170 -10.91 -14.15 8.82
C VAL A 170 -11.07 -15.62 9.21
N PHE A 171 -10.34 -16.08 10.23
CA PHE A 171 -10.50 -17.44 10.77
C PHE A 171 -11.55 -17.53 11.88
N ALA A 172 -11.85 -16.43 12.58
CA ALA A 172 -12.92 -16.38 13.57
C ALA A 172 -14.30 -16.41 12.89
N GLU A 173 -14.51 -15.59 11.84
CA GLU A 173 -15.77 -15.55 11.08
C GLU A 173 -16.16 -16.91 10.48
N ASP A 174 -15.18 -17.70 10.04
CA ASP A 174 -15.42 -19.04 9.51
C ASP A 174 -15.88 -20.03 10.58
N LYS A 175 -15.36 -19.90 11.82
CA LYS A 175 -15.77 -20.77 12.93
C LYS A 175 -17.20 -20.47 13.35
N GLU A 176 -17.55 -19.20 13.48
CA GLU A 176 -18.91 -18.77 13.83
C GLU A 176 -19.92 -19.24 12.78
N ARG A 177 -19.57 -19.19 11.49
CA ARG A 177 -20.41 -19.72 10.40
C ARG A 177 -20.52 -21.23 10.36
N SER A 178 -19.47 -21.96 10.74
CA SER A 178 -19.51 -23.43 10.78
C SER A 178 -20.30 -23.98 11.97
N SER A 179 -20.57 -23.13 12.98
CA SER A 179 -21.40 -23.47 14.15
C SER A 179 -22.89 -23.11 14.00
N LEU A 180 -23.29 -22.55 12.86
CA LEU A 180 -24.68 -22.23 12.49
C LEU A 180 -25.22 -23.25 11.49
#